data_AF-A0A7Y1A3N1-F1
#
_entry.id   AF-A0A7Y1A3N1-F1
#
_cell.length_a   1.000
_cell.length_b   1.000
_cell.length_c   1.000
_cell.angle_alpha   90.00
_cell.angle_beta   90.00
_cell.angle_gamma   90.00
#
_symmetry.space_group_name_H-M   'P 1'
#
loop_
_entity.id
_entity.type
_entity.pdbx_description
1 polymer ?
#
loop_
_entity_poly.entity_id
_entity_poly.type
_entity_poly.pdbx_seq_one_letter_code
_entity_poly.pdbx_strand_id
1 'polypeptide(L)'
;MSTTHGLFDEDERAEFIAELKEWPNTDWGTDDARHSVSPFINFYFPPAPDKHQEEALLMVDIHEAFEQLLGKPYTVGTHPISERPHPYGSKRLPNLREQARKSFDDESFVFNFTDEKNHASSPTTAGYFWRTWFKKYEGRRTAYSSITFYYRWQWWLDNREAWRCFVLKTIDLLKAHQVYSGFAMANPLEFGTRSAVTTWERALAPNFHGLDIDYAFNMRGELLNGIRPPTWAFLLADHWREKLDLTREQVHTALSHPHISITELQSGQWIELGEQPELYPVEQGVPELPMLLNKLLKPIRYDDLGLLGFGQWDGDPNERFTDADSRRWMSRFDADSDWPTPAMRFIAPSPMPSAQTSTPMPLRMVAGTACIQAGWWLVPGQAETRRAFKQGEIMPDLNAASTDDLVTWQRDFDQTPPEPARYANTHDPAPRAGRWEVENDRFIARDVQLSEPLPAHEGRVVRWHWTVSGMRANSGQPCPYPGAWVCEYKPGSKQVIEHGVLMPTVGGERVVWLWMGLEPS
;
A
#
# COMPACT_ATOMS: atom_id res chain seq x y z
N MET A 1 -35.20 14.67 -7.22
CA MET A 1 -35.98 15.80 -7.75
C MET A 1 -35.71 15.92 -9.23
N SER A 2 -36.76 16.01 -10.06
CA SER A 2 -36.68 16.37 -11.47
C SER A 2 -36.68 17.89 -11.53
N THR A 3 -35.66 18.50 -12.16
CA THR A 3 -35.58 19.95 -12.34
C THR A 3 -35.92 20.27 -13.78
N THR A 4 -36.69 21.33 -14.00
CA THR A 4 -36.98 21.89 -15.35
C THR A 4 -35.84 22.78 -15.85
N HIS A 5 -34.76 22.89 -15.09
CA HIS A 5 -33.60 23.73 -15.34
C HIS A 5 -32.32 22.89 -15.24
N GLY A 6 -31.31 23.28 -16.01
CA GLY A 6 -29.97 22.71 -15.91
C GLY A 6 -29.38 22.95 -14.52
N LEU A 7 -28.60 21.99 -14.03
CA LEU A 7 -27.93 22.05 -12.74
C LEU A 7 -26.81 23.11 -12.71
N PHE A 8 -26.19 23.33 -13.86
CA PHE A 8 -25.12 24.29 -14.10
C PHE A 8 -25.10 24.69 -15.57
N ASP A 9 -24.49 25.82 -15.89
CA ASP A 9 -24.21 26.24 -17.27
C ASP A 9 -22.81 25.79 -17.77
N GLU A 10 -22.46 26.18 -19.00
CA GLU A 10 -21.19 25.76 -19.60
C GLU A 10 -19.97 26.42 -18.97
N ASP A 11 -20.09 27.65 -18.49
CA ASP A 11 -19.01 28.42 -17.87
C ASP A 11 -18.72 27.84 -16.48
N GLU A 12 -19.77 27.58 -15.69
CA GLU A 12 -19.68 26.92 -14.39
C GLU A 12 -19.03 25.52 -14.51
N ARG A 13 -19.44 24.74 -15.52
CA ARG A 13 -18.80 23.44 -15.81
C ARG A 13 -17.33 23.60 -16.15
N ALA A 14 -16.98 24.59 -16.98
CA ALA A 14 -15.61 24.82 -17.42
C ALA A 14 -14.70 25.27 -16.28
N GLU A 15 -15.21 26.12 -15.38
CA GLU A 15 -14.51 26.56 -14.17
C GLU A 15 -14.22 25.36 -13.26
N PHE A 16 -15.22 24.52 -12.97
CA PHE A 16 -15.00 23.35 -12.13
C PHE A 16 -13.97 22.36 -12.72
N ILE A 17 -13.99 22.17 -14.05
CA ILE A 17 -12.96 21.37 -14.75
C ILE A 17 -11.57 21.99 -14.60
N ALA A 18 -11.44 23.31 -14.70
CA ALA A 18 -10.16 23.99 -14.54
C ALA A 18 -9.62 23.84 -13.11
N GLU A 19 -10.46 24.05 -12.10
CA GLU A 19 -10.06 23.91 -10.70
C GLU A 19 -9.67 22.46 -10.36
N LEU A 20 -10.39 21.45 -10.88
CA LEU A 20 -10.05 20.05 -10.67
C LEU A 20 -8.68 19.63 -11.24
N LYS A 21 -8.20 20.34 -12.28
CA LYS A 21 -6.85 20.12 -12.84
C LYS A 21 -5.76 20.69 -11.93
N GLU A 22 -6.05 21.75 -11.18
CA GLU A 22 -5.13 22.34 -10.21
C GLU A 22 -5.17 21.59 -8.87
N TRP A 23 -6.38 21.23 -8.42
CA TRP A 23 -6.62 20.57 -7.14
C TRP A 23 -7.75 19.53 -7.27
N PRO A 24 -7.46 18.22 -7.17
CA PRO A 24 -8.43 17.17 -7.49
C PRO A 24 -9.52 16.98 -6.42
N ASN A 25 -9.40 17.65 -5.26
CA ASN A 25 -10.40 17.63 -4.20
C ASN A 25 -11.06 19.00 -4.07
N THR A 26 -11.82 19.34 -5.11
CA THR A 26 -12.52 20.62 -5.26
C THR A 26 -14.02 20.39 -5.29
N ASP A 27 -14.77 21.37 -4.81
CA ASP A 27 -16.21 21.36 -4.75
C ASP A 27 -16.83 22.52 -5.52
N TRP A 28 -17.97 22.25 -6.17
CA TRP A 28 -18.72 23.24 -6.91
C TRP A 28 -20.21 23.14 -6.58
N GLY A 29 -20.88 24.29 -6.55
CA GLY A 29 -22.32 24.36 -6.32
C GLY A 29 -22.76 25.70 -5.76
N THR A 30 -23.98 25.73 -5.25
CA THR A 30 -24.64 26.95 -4.76
C THR A 30 -24.53 27.05 -3.24
N ASP A 31 -25.09 28.11 -2.66
CA ASP A 31 -25.27 28.23 -1.21
C ASP A 31 -26.19 27.14 -0.63
N ASP A 32 -27.05 26.53 -1.46
CA ASP A 32 -27.98 25.48 -1.05
C ASP A 32 -27.31 24.11 -0.98
N ALA A 33 -26.42 23.79 -1.92
CA ALA A 33 -25.68 22.53 -1.94
C ALA A 33 -24.41 22.62 -2.78
N ARG A 34 -23.32 22.05 -2.26
CA ARG A 34 -22.01 21.97 -2.93
C ARG A 34 -21.61 20.52 -3.14
N HIS A 35 -21.13 20.19 -4.33
CA HIS A 35 -20.79 18.82 -4.73
C HIS A 35 -19.31 18.74 -5.05
N SER A 36 -18.60 17.76 -4.49
CA SER A 36 -17.15 17.68 -4.57
C SER A 36 -16.67 16.41 -5.23
N VAL A 37 -15.56 16.51 -5.93
CA VAL A 37 -14.68 15.35 -6.16
C VAL A 37 -13.85 15.17 -4.90
N SER A 38 -13.77 13.96 -4.37
CA SER A 38 -12.97 13.65 -3.19
C SER A 38 -12.28 12.30 -3.36
N PRO A 39 -11.13 12.08 -2.71
CA PRO A 39 -10.56 10.75 -2.68
C PRO A 39 -11.47 9.84 -1.87
N PHE A 40 -11.58 8.60 -2.32
CA PHE A 40 -12.45 7.61 -1.71
C PHE A 40 -11.75 6.26 -1.58
N ILE A 41 -12.29 5.40 -0.73
CA ILE A 41 -12.04 3.97 -0.79
C ILE A 41 -13.33 3.21 -0.53
N ASN A 42 -13.56 2.15 -1.30
CA ASN A 42 -14.76 1.35 -1.20
C ASN A 42 -14.40 -0.14 -1.11
N PHE A 43 -14.91 -0.81 -0.07
CA PHE A 43 -14.70 -2.22 0.21
C PHE A 43 -15.97 -3.00 -0.09
N TYR A 44 -15.89 -4.01 -0.94
CA TYR A 44 -16.96 -4.98 -1.18
C TYR A 44 -16.56 -6.34 -0.64
N PHE A 45 -17.36 -6.85 0.29
CA PHE A 45 -17.11 -8.12 0.96
C PHE A 45 -18.38 -8.96 0.99
N PRO A 46 -18.24 -10.28 0.84
CA PRO A 46 -19.40 -11.15 0.76
C PRO A 46 -20.09 -11.31 2.13
N PRO A 47 -21.43 -11.31 2.20
CA PRO A 47 -22.11 -11.75 3.41
C PRO A 47 -21.87 -13.26 3.63
N ALA A 48 -21.58 -13.63 4.87
CA ALA A 48 -21.42 -15.01 5.31
C ALA A 48 -22.66 -15.51 6.07
N PRO A 49 -23.07 -16.78 5.83
CA PRO A 49 -24.21 -17.36 6.54
C PRO A 49 -23.92 -17.42 8.04
N ASP A 50 -24.92 -17.09 8.86
CA ASP A 50 -24.86 -17.15 10.32
C ASP A 50 -23.76 -16.27 10.96
N LYS A 51 -23.25 -15.26 10.23
CA LYS A 51 -22.19 -14.33 10.68
C LYS A 51 -22.62 -12.88 10.82
N HIS A 52 -23.91 -12.60 10.66
CA HIS A 52 -24.49 -11.25 10.64
C HIS A 52 -24.08 -10.35 11.82
N GLN A 53 -24.11 -10.85 13.07
CA GLN A 53 -23.70 -10.07 14.25
C GLN A 53 -22.20 -9.81 14.28
N GLU A 54 -21.38 -10.80 13.92
CA GLU A 54 -19.92 -10.66 13.85
C GLU A 54 -19.53 -9.63 12.79
N GLU A 55 -20.13 -9.69 11.60
CA GLU A 55 -19.94 -8.73 10.52
C GLU A 55 -20.40 -7.32 10.91
N ALA A 56 -21.57 -7.19 11.54
CA ALA A 56 -22.08 -5.91 12.00
C ALA A 56 -21.16 -5.27 13.05
N LEU A 57 -20.64 -6.05 14.00
CA LEU A 57 -19.67 -5.58 14.99
C LEU A 57 -18.35 -5.18 14.34
N LEU A 58 -17.86 -5.98 13.39
CA LEU A 58 -16.64 -5.69 12.66
C LEU A 58 -16.75 -4.37 11.87
N MET A 59 -17.89 -4.10 11.24
CA MET A 59 -18.14 -2.82 10.57
C MET A 59 -18.08 -1.63 11.54
N VAL A 60 -18.57 -1.80 12.78
CA VAL A 60 -18.45 -0.78 13.83
C VAL A 60 -17.00 -0.62 14.28
N ASP A 61 -16.23 -1.71 14.41
CA ASP A 61 -14.80 -1.64 14.75
C ASP A 61 -14.01 -0.87 13.66
N ILE A 62 -14.27 -1.17 12.38
CA ILE A 62 -13.64 -0.48 11.25
C ILE A 62 -14.02 1.00 11.21
N HIS A 63 -15.29 1.34 11.48
CA HIS A 63 -15.73 2.72 11.63
C HIS A 63 -14.95 3.45 12.72
N GLU A 64 -14.92 2.89 13.94
CA GLU A 64 -14.26 3.51 15.09
C GLU A 64 -12.76 3.68 14.85
N ALA A 65 -12.10 2.72 14.18
CA ALA A 65 -10.70 2.80 13.81
C ALA A 65 -10.43 3.93 12.80
N PHE A 66 -11.26 4.05 11.76
CA PHE A 66 -11.13 5.14 10.79
C PHE A 66 -11.41 6.51 11.40
N GLU A 67 -12.44 6.59 12.26
CA GLU A 67 -12.78 7.81 12.99
C GLU A 67 -11.62 8.28 13.88
N GLN A 68 -11.01 7.35 14.62
CA GLN A 68 -9.90 7.63 15.49
C GLN A 68 -8.66 8.10 14.70
N LEU A 69 -8.40 7.48 13.56
CA LEU A 69 -7.31 7.86 12.64
C LEU A 69 -7.44 9.31 12.14
N LEU A 70 -8.67 9.80 11.98
CA LEU A 70 -8.98 11.15 11.51
C LEU A 70 -9.14 12.19 12.63
N GLY A 71 -9.06 11.78 13.90
CA GLY A 71 -9.27 12.67 15.04
C GLY A 71 -10.73 13.03 15.30
N LYS A 72 -11.67 12.12 15.02
CA LYS A 72 -13.13 12.25 15.27
C LYS A 72 -13.79 13.39 14.47
N PRO A 73 -13.84 13.28 13.13
CA PRO A 73 -14.23 14.37 12.23
C PRO A 73 -15.76 14.56 12.09
N TYR A 74 -16.57 13.57 12.48
CA TYR A 74 -17.99 13.54 12.11
C TYR A 74 -18.85 14.54 12.88
N THR A 75 -19.79 15.17 12.18
CA THR A 75 -20.73 16.14 12.76
C THR A 75 -22.18 15.65 12.71
N VAL A 76 -22.50 14.75 11.77
CA VAL A 76 -23.82 14.15 11.59
C VAL A 76 -23.70 12.63 11.44
N GLY A 77 -24.64 11.90 12.02
CA GLY A 77 -24.85 10.48 11.78
C GLY A 77 -26.31 10.17 11.44
N THR A 78 -26.57 9.03 10.81
CA THR A 78 -27.95 8.58 10.55
C THR A 78 -28.45 7.64 11.63
N HIS A 79 -29.70 7.82 12.03
CA HIS A 79 -30.36 6.83 12.87
C HIS A 79 -30.51 5.52 12.07
N PRO A 80 -29.98 4.39 12.55
CA PRO A 80 -29.91 3.12 11.78
C PRO A 80 -31.28 2.50 11.41
N ILE A 81 -32.34 2.78 12.18
CA ILE A 81 -33.72 2.35 11.84
C ILE A 81 -34.50 3.39 11.01
N SER A 82 -34.54 4.66 11.44
CA SER A 82 -35.34 5.68 10.73
C SER A 82 -34.62 6.35 9.56
N GLU A 83 -33.33 6.08 9.42
CA GLU A 83 -32.39 6.65 8.43
C GLU A 83 -32.28 8.19 8.48
N ARG A 84 -32.87 8.82 9.50
CA ARG A 84 -32.85 10.29 9.64
C ARG A 84 -31.50 10.80 10.14
N PRO A 85 -30.99 11.92 9.59
CA PRO A 85 -29.76 12.54 10.05
C PRO A 85 -29.97 13.24 11.40
N HIS A 86 -29.02 13.07 12.30
CA HIS A 86 -28.97 13.72 13.62
C HIS A 86 -27.54 14.15 13.93
N PRO A 87 -27.35 15.19 14.78
CA PRO A 87 -26.02 15.55 15.25
C PRO A 87 -25.29 14.35 15.86
N TYR A 88 -24.04 14.17 15.46
CA TYR A 88 -23.20 13.08 15.92
C TYR A 88 -23.03 13.14 17.45
N GLY A 89 -23.13 11.99 18.13
CA GLY A 89 -23.13 11.90 19.59
C GLY A 89 -24.45 12.32 20.28
N SER A 90 -25.48 12.72 19.55
CA SER A 90 -26.79 13.04 20.15
C SER A 90 -27.50 11.80 20.70
N LYS A 91 -28.36 11.97 21.72
CA LYS A 91 -29.19 10.89 22.29
C LYS A 91 -30.16 10.24 21.29
N ARG A 92 -30.36 10.88 20.13
CA ARG A 92 -31.18 10.31 19.04
C ARG A 92 -30.40 9.29 18.21
N LEU A 93 -29.07 9.31 18.28
CA LEU A 93 -28.24 8.26 17.70
C LEU A 93 -28.07 7.14 18.75
N PRO A 94 -28.57 5.93 18.46
CA PRO A 94 -28.46 4.80 19.37
C PRO A 94 -27.01 4.27 19.43
N ASN A 95 -26.70 3.50 20.48
CA ASN A 95 -25.40 2.84 20.59
C ASN A 95 -25.24 1.78 19.48
N LEU A 96 -24.33 2.01 18.53
CA LEU A 96 -24.13 1.14 17.37
C LEU A 96 -23.73 -0.29 17.75
N ARG A 97 -22.88 -0.46 18.77
CA ARG A 97 -22.45 -1.79 19.23
C ARG A 97 -23.60 -2.59 19.82
N GLU A 98 -24.48 -1.94 20.59
CA GLU A 98 -25.70 -2.58 21.09
C GLU A 98 -26.65 -2.97 19.96
N GLN A 99 -26.71 -2.17 18.89
CA GLN A 99 -27.53 -2.49 17.73
C GLN A 99 -26.96 -3.60 16.86
N ALA A 100 -25.65 -3.60 16.63
CA ALA A 100 -24.97 -4.66 15.90
C ALA A 100 -25.24 -6.03 16.55
N ARG A 101 -25.24 -6.10 17.90
CA ARG A 101 -25.61 -7.31 18.67
C ARG A 101 -27.08 -7.73 18.54
N LYS A 102 -27.95 -6.81 18.11
CA LYS A 102 -29.39 -7.06 17.88
C LYS A 102 -29.71 -7.30 16.41
N SER A 103 -28.72 -7.24 15.52
CA SER A 103 -28.94 -7.48 14.10
C SER A 103 -29.39 -8.91 13.85
N PHE A 104 -30.25 -9.09 12.84
CA PHE A 104 -30.73 -10.39 12.37
C PHE A 104 -30.14 -10.78 11.01
N ASP A 105 -30.22 -12.07 10.67
CA ASP A 105 -29.64 -12.62 9.43
C ASP A 105 -30.43 -12.26 8.17
N ASP A 106 -31.72 -11.92 8.31
CA ASP A 106 -32.66 -11.60 7.24
C ASP A 106 -32.90 -10.10 7.00
N GLU A 107 -32.16 -9.23 7.71
CA GLU A 107 -32.21 -7.77 7.54
C GLU A 107 -30.86 -7.17 7.14
N SER A 108 -30.87 -5.93 6.64
CA SER A 108 -29.66 -5.13 6.45
C SER A 108 -29.27 -4.40 7.73
N PHE A 109 -27.96 -4.21 7.94
CA PHE A 109 -27.44 -3.33 9.00
C PHE A 109 -26.75 -2.13 8.34
N VAL A 110 -27.32 -0.94 8.52
CA VAL A 110 -26.92 0.27 7.78
C VAL A 110 -26.74 1.44 8.74
N PHE A 111 -25.64 2.16 8.58
CA PHE A 111 -25.36 3.37 9.33
C PHE A 111 -24.35 4.24 8.56
N ASN A 112 -24.46 5.56 8.70
CA ASN A 112 -23.72 6.51 7.87
C ASN A 112 -23.29 7.72 8.71
N PHE A 113 -22.12 8.28 8.39
CA PHE A 113 -21.56 9.46 9.03
C PHE A 113 -21.00 10.43 8.00
N THR A 114 -21.07 11.71 8.34
CA THR A 114 -20.52 12.80 7.53
C THR A 114 -20.01 13.92 8.44
N ASP A 115 -18.97 14.61 7.99
CA ASP A 115 -18.52 15.86 8.61
C ASP A 115 -19.31 17.08 8.14
N GLU A 116 -20.16 16.92 7.12
CA GLU A 116 -20.98 17.99 6.54
C GLU A 116 -22.36 18.11 7.23
N LYS A 117 -22.66 19.31 7.74
CA LYS A 117 -23.94 19.62 8.40
C LYS A 117 -25.07 19.75 7.38
N ASN A 118 -24.77 20.36 6.24
CA ASN A 118 -25.69 20.39 5.12
C ASN A 118 -25.63 19.05 4.39
N HIS A 119 -26.40 18.08 4.86
CA HIS A 119 -26.44 16.72 4.32
C HIS A 119 -26.79 16.62 2.82
N ALA A 120 -27.24 17.70 2.18
CA ALA A 120 -27.38 17.81 0.73
C ALA A 120 -26.05 18.04 -0.02
N SER A 121 -25.02 18.51 0.68
CA SER A 121 -23.68 18.77 0.15
C SER A 121 -22.74 17.57 0.34
N SER A 122 -21.77 17.47 -0.56
CA SER A 122 -20.74 16.44 -0.52
C SER A 122 -19.88 16.58 0.74
N PRO A 123 -19.57 15.46 1.42
CA PRO A 123 -18.67 15.47 2.55
C PRO A 123 -17.23 15.67 2.09
N THR A 124 -16.41 16.25 2.98
CA THR A 124 -14.97 16.11 2.84
C THR A 124 -14.47 14.86 3.56
N THR A 125 -15.20 14.40 4.58
CA THR A 125 -14.97 13.13 5.27
C THR A 125 -16.29 12.45 5.59
N ALA A 126 -16.45 11.18 5.19
CA ALA A 126 -17.64 10.40 5.45
C ALA A 126 -17.35 8.90 5.52
N GLY A 127 -18.27 8.17 6.16
CA GLY A 127 -18.28 6.71 6.20
C GLY A 127 -19.69 6.17 5.96
N TYR A 128 -19.85 5.33 4.96
CA TYR A 128 -21.11 4.71 4.57
C TYR A 128 -21.02 3.20 4.67
N PHE A 129 -21.93 2.59 5.45
CA PHE A 129 -21.82 1.20 5.85
C PHE A 129 -23.11 0.46 5.52
N TRP A 130 -22.99 -0.62 4.76
CA TRP A 130 -24.12 -1.43 4.34
C TRP A 130 -23.82 -2.92 4.45
N ARG A 131 -24.36 -3.58 5.47
CA ARG A 131 -24.38 -5.05 5.53
C ARG A 131 -25.59 -5.56 4.77
N THR A 132 -25.35 -6.44 3.81
CA THR A 132 -26.42 -7.18 3.12
C THR A 132 -26.75 -8.47 3.86
N TRP A 133 -27.97 -8.99 3.66
CA TRP A 133 -28.37 -10.28 4.21
C TRP A 133 -27.97 -11.43 3.28
N PHE A 134 -27.75 -12.60 3.88
CA PHE A 134 -27.53 -13.83 3.14
C PHE A 134 -28.88 -14.55 2.95
N LYS A 135 -29.27 -14.88 1.70
CA LYS A 135 -30.52 -15.59 1.46
C LYS A 135 -30.37 -17.09 1.75
N LYS A 136 -30.50 -17.46 3.02
CA LYS A 136 -30.29 -18.82 3.55
C LYS A 136 -31.05 -19.90 2.78
N TYR A 137 -32.33 -19.67 2.48
CA TYR A 137 -33.18 -20.64 1.77
C TYR A 137 -32.82 -20.84 0.29
N GLU A 138 -32.23 -19.84 -0.36
CA GLU A 138 -31.78 -19.94 -1.76
C GLU A 138 -30.31 -20.39 -1.87
N GLY A 139 -29.61 -20.53 -0.73
CA GLY A 139 -28.19 -20.91 -0.69
C GLY A 139 -27.26 -19.94 -1.43
N ARG A 140 -27.71 -18.71 -1.72
CA ARG A 140 -26.98 -17.76 -2.57
C ARG A 140 -26.93 -16.35 -2.00
N ARG A 141 -25.89 -15.63 -2.38
CA ARG A 141 -25.72 -14.19 -2.14
C ARG A 141 -26.49 -13.41 -3.19
N THR A 142 -27.02 -12.25 -2.80
CA THR A 142 -27.72 -11.35 -3.74
C THR A 142 -26.99 -10.06 -4.02
N ALA A 143 -26.07 -9.67 -3.14
CA ALA A 143 -25.18 -8.54 -3.28
C ALA A 143 -23.98 -8.73 -2.35
N TYR A 144 -22.94 -7.91 -2.57
CA TYR A 144 -21.92 -7.66 -1.56
C TYR A 144 -22.44 -6.74 -0.45
N SER A 145 -21.90 -6.92 0.76
CA SER A 145 -21.87 -5.85 1.75
C SER A 145 -20.80 -4.82 1.35
N SER A 146 -20.97 -3.56 1.77
CA SER A 146 -20.06 -2.48 1.39
C SER A 146 -19.70 -1.54 2.54
N ILE A 147 -18.47 -1.03 2.52
CA ILE A 147 -18.02 0.11 3.32
C ILE A 147 -17.38 1.12 2.39
N THR A 148 -17.87 2.35 2.38
CA THR A 148 -17.29 3.45 1.58
C THR A 148 -16.81 4.55 2.50
N PHE A 149 -15.58 5.00 2.30
CA PHE A 149 -15.03 6.17 2.98
C PHE A 149 -14.69 7.26 1.98
N TYR A 150 -15.00 8.50 2.35
CA TYR A 150 -14.43 9.70 1.76
C TYR A 150 -13.53 10.37 2.81
N TYR A 151 -12.45 11.01 2.37
CA TYR A 151 -11.50 11.68 3.25
C TYR A 151 -10.89 12.90 2.57
N ARG A 152 -10.34 13.84 3.37
CA ARG A 152 -9.72 15.05 2.83
C ARG A 152 -8.43 14.72 2.09
N TRP A 153 -8.25 15.29 0.91
CA TRP A 153 -7.04 15.07 0.11
C TRP A 153 -5.75 15.53 0.81
N GLN A 154 -5.76 16.73 1.41
CA GLN A 154 -4.62 17.22 2.19
C GLN A 154 -4.28 16.29 3.35
N TRP A 155 -5.29 15.77 4.06
CA TRP A 155 -5.05 14.82 5.14
C TRP A 155 -4.40 13.53 4.61
N TRP A 156 -4.83 13.01 3.46
CA TRP A 156 -4.20 11.83 2.86
C TRP A 156 -2.74 12.11 2.48
N LEU A 157 -2.44 13.27 1.89
CA LEU A 157 -1.06 13.67 1.57
C LEU A 157 -0.15 13.62 2.80
N ASP A 158 -0.67 14.05 3.96
CA ASP A 158 0.06 14.11 5.22
C ASP A 158 0.11 12.74 5.96
N ASN A 159 -0.76 11.78 5.62
CA ASN A 159 -0.99 10.55 6.40
C ASN A 159 -1.01 9.26 5.54
N ARG A 160 -0.36 9.25 4.38
CA ARG A 160 -0.40 8.15 3.39
C ARG A 160 -0.15 6.77 3.99
N GLU A 161 0.89 6.62 4.80
CA GLU A 161 1.27 5.32 5.40
C GLU A 161 0.25 4.85 6.46
N ALA A 162 -0.27 5.77 7.28
CA ALA A 162 -1.29 5.44 8.27
C ALA A 162 -2.60 5.02 7.60
N TRP A 163 -3.00 5.74 6.54
CA TRP A 163 -4.13 5.36 5.70
C TRP A 163 -3.91 3.99 5.05
N ARG A 164 -2.75 3.75 4.44
CA ARG A 164 -2.43 2.46 3.79
C ARG A 164 -2.50 1.31 4.79
N CYS A 165 -1.92 1.46 5.97
CA CYS A 165 -1.99 0.47 7.05
C CYS A 165 -3.43 0.13 7.42
N PHE A 166 -4.29 1.14 7.58
CA PHE A 166 -5.72 0.96 7.81
C PHE A 166 -6.40 0.18 6.67
N VAL A 167 -6.11 0.53 5.42
CA VAL A 167 -6.70 -0.13 4.24
C VAL A 167 -6.33 -1.61 4.18
N LEU A 168 -5.05 -1.94 4.27
CA LEU A 168 -4.58 -3.33 4.16
C LEU A 168 -5.12 -4.21 5.28
N LYS A 169 -5.19 -3.70 6.52
CA LYS A 169 -5.87 -4.38 7.63
C LYS A 169 -7.34 -4.60 7.36
N THR A 170 -8.03 -3.57 6.87
CA THR A 170 -9.48 -3.63 6.60
C THR A 170 -9.78 -4.67 5.52
N ILE A 171 -8.92 -4.78 4.49
CA ILE A 171 -9.03 -5.82 3.46
C ILE A 171 -9.02 -7.22 4.08
N ASP A 172 -8.02 -7.52 4.90
CA ASP A 172 -7.86 -8.86 5.48
C ASP A 172 -8.93 -9.17 6.53
N LEU A 173 -9.34 -8.20 7.35
CA LEU A 173 -10.42 -8.34 8.33
C LEU A 173 -11.76 -8.67 7.64
N LEU A 174 -12.10 -7.94 6.59
CA LEU A 174 -13.34 -8.15 5.84
C LEU A 174 -13.29 -9.37 4.92
N LYS A 175 -12.08 -9.88 4.63
CA LYS A 175 -11.83 -10.81 3.52
C LYS A 175 -12.44 -10.25 2.24
N ALA A 176 -12.14 -8.99 1.96
CA ALA A 176 -12.76 -8.24 0.87
C ALA A 176 -12.54 -8.95 -0.47
N HIS A 177 -13.58 -8.97 -1.31
CA HIS A 177 -13.50 -9.53 -2.65
C HIS A 177 -13.09 -8.48 -3.68
N GLN A 178 -13.49 -7.23 -3.48
CA GLN A 178 -13.09 -6.12 -4.35
C GLN A 178 -12.90 -4.88 -3.48
N VAL A 179 -11.84 -4.12 -3.77
CA VAL A 179 -11.60 -2.82 -3.15
C VAL A 179 -11.14 -1.87 -4.23
N TYR A 180 -11.70 -0.66 -4.24
CA TYR A 180 -11.36 0.39 -5.20
C TYR A 180 -11.05 1.68 -4.47
N SER A 181 -10.01 2.38 -4.90
CA SER A 181 -9.65 3.70 -4.41
C SER A 181 -9.14 4.57 -5.55
N GLY A 182 -9.41 5.87 -5.43
CA GLY A 182 -9.15 6.88 -6.44
C GLY A 182 -9.89 8.17 -6.07
N PHE A 183 -10.25 8.96 -7.08
CA PHE A 183 -11.16 10.10 -6.93
C PHE A 183 -12.54 9.76 -7.46
N ALA A 184 -13.58 10.15 -6.75
CA ALA A 184 -14.97 10.04 -7.19
C ALA A 184 -15.73 11.29 -6.76
N MET A 185 -16.89 11.54 -7.36
CA MET A 185 -17.81 12.49 -6.73
C MET A 185 -18.22 11.95 -5.35
N ALA A 186 -18.03 12.77 -4.31
CA ALA A 186 -18.41 12.40 -2.96
C ALA A 186 -19.92 12.47 -2.80
N ASN A 187 -20.55 11.32 -2.56
CA ASN A 187 -21.99 11.27 -2.40
C ASN A 187 -22.40 12.01 -1.11
N PRO A 188 -23.33 12.98 -1.15
CA PRO A 188 -23.91 13.55 0.04
C PRO A 188 -24.67 12.52 0.86
N LEU A 189 -24.87 12.80 2.14
CA LEU A 189 -25.64 11.91 3.02
C LEU A 189 -27.13 11.84 2.63
N GLU A 190 -27.68 12.94 2.11
CA GLU A 190 -29.06 12.98 1.64
C GLU A 190 -29.21 12.21 0.32
N PHE A 191 -29.90 11.07 0.37
CA PHE A 191 -30.11 10.19 -0.78
C PHE A 191 -30.66 10.91 -2.03
N GLY A 192 -31.52 11.93 -1.85
CA GLY A 192 -32.16 12.66 -2.95
C GLY A 192 -31.22 13.49 -3.82
N THR A 193 -30.05 13.88 -3.31
CA THR A 193 -29.07 14.71 -4.04
C THR A 193 -28.16 13.89 -4.95
N ARG A 194 -28.23 12.56 -4.89
CA ARG A 194 -27.52 11.69 -5.85
C ARG A 194 -27.85 12.00 -7.31
N SER A 195 -29.05 12.55 -7.60
CA SER A 195 -29.42 13.04 -8.94
C SER A 195 -28.51 14.17 -9.45
N ALA A 196 -28.05 15.06 -8.57
CA ALA A 196 -27.10 16.11 -8.91
C ALA A 196 -25.70 15.51 -9.11
N VAL A 197 -25.30 14.59 -8.23
CA VAL A 197 -24.03 13.86 -8.33
C VAL A 197 -23.91 13.10 -9.67
N THR A 198 -24.96 12.41 -10.13
CA THR A 198 -24.92 11.69 -11.42
C THR A 198 -24.80 12.62 -12.63
N THR A 199 -25.34 13.83 -12.51
CA THR A 199 -25.24 14.86 -13.54
C THR A 199 -23.79 15.35 -13.63
N TRP A 200 -23.16 15.66 -12.48
CA TRP A 200 -21.74 16.02 -12.43
C TRP A 200 -20.82 14.93 -12.94
N GLU A 201 -21.01 13.69 -12.48
CA GLU A 201 -20.26 12.52 -12.96
C GLU A 201 -20.24 12.44 -14.49
N ARG A 202 -21.41 12.56 -15.13
CA ARG A 202 -21.52 12.49 -16.59
C ARG A 202 -20.90 13.70 -17.30
N ALA A 203 -20.98 14.88 -16.71
CA ALA A 203 -20.40 16.11 -17.28
C ALA A 203 -18.87 16.16 -17.16
N LEU A 204 -18.31 15.58 -16.10
CA LEU A 204 -16.87 15.56 -15.84
C LEU A 204 -16.14 14.40 -16.53
N ALA A 205 -16.79 13.24 -16.70
CA ALA A 205 -16.20 12.05 -17.30
C ALA A 205 -15.54 12.25 -18.70
N PRO A 206 -16.05 13.12 -19.59
CA PRO A 206 -15.36 13.43 -20.85
C PRO A 206 -14.05 14.20 -20.72
N ASN A 207 -13.71 14.68 -19.52
CA ASN A 207 -12.54 15.51 -19.26
C ASN A 207 -11.49 14.81 -18.37
N PHE A 208 -11.88 13.73 -17.67
CA PHE A 208 -11.01 13.04 -16.70
C PHE A 208 -11.16 11.53 -16.82
N HIS A 209 -10.09 10.83 -17.23
CA HIS A 209 -10.09 9.37 -17.31
C HIS A 209 -10.06 8.70 -15.92
N GLY A 210 -9.51 9.39 -14.92
CA GLY A 210 -9.29 8.91 -13.55
C GLY A 210 -10.42 9.22 -12.57
N LEU A 211 -11.42 10.00 -12.98
CA LEU A 211 -12.66 10.13 -12.20
C LEU A 211 -13.32 8.75 -12.11
N ASP A 212 -13.67 8.28 -10.93
CA ASP A 212 -14.39 7.04 -10.74
C ASP A 212 -15.89 7.32 -10.56
N ILE A 213 -16.72 6.39 -11.04
CA ILE A 213 -18.16 6.43 -10.86
C ILE A 213 -18.48 5.40 -9.78
N ASP A 214 -18.49 5.84 -8.52
CA ASP A 214 -18.72 4.95 -7.38
C ASP A 214 -20.10 5.17 -6.77
N TYR A 215 -20.91 4.11 -6.79
CA TYR A 215 -22.21 4.10 -6.12
C TYR A 215 -22.51 2.72 -5.55
N ALA A 216 -21.91 2.45 -4.38
CA ALA A 216 -22.00 1.16 -3.70
C ALA A 216 -23.44 0.63 -3.57
N PHE A 217 -24.40 1.53 -3.34
CA PHE A 217 -25.81 1.15 -3.21
C PHE A 217 -26.37 0.46 -4.46
N ASN A 218 -26.04 0.93 -5.68
CA ASN A 218 -26.49 0.26 -6.90
C ASN A 218 -25.55 -0.90 -7.27
N MET A 219 -24.23 -0.66 -7.20
CA MET A 219 -23.24 -1.59 -7.75
C MET A 219 -23.10 -2.91 -6.99
N ARG A 220 -23.43 -2.96 -5.69
CA ARG A 220 -23.20 -4.14 -4.84
C ARG A 220 -23.80 -5.45 -5.38
N GLY A 221 -24.91 -5.38 -6.11
CA GLY A 221 -25.57 -6.55 -6.70
C GLY A 221 -24.92 -6.99 -8.02
N GLU A 222 -24.51 -6.01 -8.84
CA GLU A 222 -23.95 -6.24 -10.16
C GLU A 222 -22.49 -6.67 -10.12
N LEU A 223 -21.71 -6.19 -9.15
CA LEU A 223 -20.30 -6.55 -8.97
C LEU A 223 -20.08 -8.03 -8.61
N LEU A 224 -21.15 -8.80 -8.36
CA LEU A 224 -21.05 -10.27 -8.31
C LEU A 224 -20.67 -10.88 -9.68
N ASN A 225 -20.98 -10.19 -10.78
CA ASN A 225 -20.78 -10.66 -12.14
C ASN A 225 -19.39 -10.36 -12.72
N GLY A 226 -18.62 -9.47 -12.09
CA GLY A 226 -17.27 -9.13 -12.53
C GLY A 226 -16.70 -7.94 -11.75
N ILE A 227 -15.55 -7.46 -12.20
CA ILE A 227 -14.89 -6.28 -11.63
C ILE A 227 -15.06 -5.05 -12.54
N ARG A 228 -14.78 -3.86 -12.01
CA ARG A 228 -14.74 -2.61 -12.77
C ARG A 228 -13.30 -2.12 -12.99
N PRO A 229 -13.01 -1.33 -14.04
CA PRO A 229 -11.68 -0.78 -14.26
C PRO A 229 -11.24 0.12 -13.10
N PRO A 230 -10.13 -0.17 -12.43
CA PRO A 230 -9.58 0.70 -11.40
C PRO A 230 -8.98 1.98 -11.98
N THR A 231 -8.95 3.05 -11.19
CA THR A 231 -8.33 4.32 -11.55
C THR A 231 -6.98 4.55 -10.85
N TRP A 232 -6.82 4.07 -9.61
CA TRP A 232 -5.56 4.17 -8.88
C TRP A 232 -5.18 2.91 -8.09
N ALA A 233 -5.87 2.61 -6.98
CA ALA A 233 -5.51 1.49 -6.11
C ALA A 233 -6.64 0.47 -6.00
N PHE A 234 -6.28 -0.81 -6.05
CA PHE A 234 -7.22 -1.92 -6.26
C PHE A 234 -6.78 -3.21 -5.57
N LEU A 235 -7.75 -3.95 -5.03
CA LEU A 235 -7.53 -5.31 -4.57
C LEU A 235 -7.88 -6.31 -5.67
N LEU A 236 -6.87 -7.01 -6.19
CA LEU A 236 -7.06 -8.26 -6.92
C LEU A 236 -7.14 -9.41 -5.91
N ALA A 237 -8.33 -9.66 -5.37
CA ALA A 237 -8.56 -10.78 -4.47
C ALA A 237 -8.31 -12.12 -5.18
N ASP A 238 -7.84 -13.14 -4.47
CA ASP A 238 -7.62 -14.48 -5.06
C ASP A 238 -8.88 -15.03 -5.72
N HIS A 239 -10.05 -14.76 -5.14
CA HIS A 239 -11.36 -15.10 -5.70
C HIS A 239 -11.56 -14.63 -7.16
N TRP A 240 -10.99 -13.48 -7.53
CA TRP A 240 -11.04 -12.94 -8.88
C TRP A 240 -9.81 -13.31 -9.70
N ARG A 241 -8.62 -13.32 -9.09
CA ARG A 241 -7.37 -13.76 -9.76
C ARG A 241 -7.50 -15.17 -10.32
N GLU A 242 -8.10 -16.09 -9.59
CA GLU A 242 -8.28 -17.48 -10.04
C GLU A 242 -9.14 -17.58 -11.31
N LYS A 243 -10.07 -16.64 -11.52
CA LYS A 243 -10.88 -16.56 -12.76
C LYS A 243 -10.08 -16.04 -13.96
N LEU A 244 -8.94 -15.40 -13.73
CA LEU A 244 -7.98 -15.04 -14.78
C LEU A 244 -7.06 -16.21 -15.18
N ASP A 245 -7.05 -17.29 -14.40
CA ASP A 245 -6.11 -18.41 -14.55
C ASP A 245 -4.63 -17.97 -14.50
N LEU A 246 -4.33 -17.02 -13.60
CA LEU A 246 -2.98 -16.47 -13.39
C LEU A 246 -2.50 -16.72 -11.97
N THR A 247 -1.25 -17.12 -11.76
CA THR A 247 -0.62 -17.12 -10.43
C THR A 247 -0.31 -15.69 -9.96
N ARG A 248 -0.08 -15.51 -8.66
CA ARG A 248 0.32 -14.21 -8.10
C ARG A 248 1.63 -13.69 -8.72
N GLU A 249 2.59 -14.58 -9.01
CA GLU A 249 3.85 -14.26 -9.70
C GLU A 249 3.64 -13.86 -11.16
N GLN A 250 2.66 -14.46 -11.85
CA GLN A 250 2.30 -14.04 -13.21
C GLN A 250 1.66 -12.65 -13.21
N VAL A 251 0.88 -12.30 -12.19
CA VAL A 251 0.38 -10.92 -12.01
C VAL A 251 1.55 -9.94 -11.83
N HIS A 252 2.52 -10.25 -10.96
CA HIS A 252 3.75 -9.44 -10.82
C HIS A 252 4.49 -9.25 -12.14
N THR A 253 4.63 -10.32 -12.91
CA THR A 253 5.31 -10.28 -14.20
C THR A 253 4.55 -9.42 -15.22
N ALA A 254 3.23 -9.58 -15.28
CA ALA A 254 2.37 -8.85 -16.20
C ALA A 254 2.29 -7.34 -15.88
N LEU A 255 2.43 -6.98 -14.61
CA LEU A 255 2.39 -5.60 -14.11
C LEU A 255 3.79 -5.08 -13.72
N SER A 256 4.85 -5.69 -14.25
CA SER A 256 6.23 -5.29 -13.98
C SER A 256 6.49 -3.90 -14.56
N HIS A 257 6.32 -2.89 -13.73
CA HIS A 257 6.47 -1.48 -14.09
C HIS A 257 7.03 -0.71 -12.89
N PRO A 258 8.02 0.18 -13.06
CA PRO A 258 8.71 0.86 -11.94
C PRO A 258 7.77 1.67 -11.04
N HIS A 259 6.64 2.14 -11.61
CA HIS A 259 5.63 2.94 -10.91
C HIS A 259 4.42 2.13 -10.41
N ILE A 260 4.39 0.80 -10.58
CA ILE A 260 3.33 -0.04 -10.00
C ILE A 260 3.84 -0.68 -8.71
N SER A 261 3.10 -0.51 -7.63
CA SER A 261 3.35 -1.23 -6.37
C SER A 261 2.40 -2.40 -6.25
N ILE A 262 2.91 -3.56 -5.82
CA ILE A 262 2.09 -4.70 -5.46
C ILE A 262 2.45 -5.13 -4.03
N THR A 263 1.44 -5.20 -3.18
CA THR A 263 1.54 -5.69 -1.79
C THR A 263 0.80 -7.01 -1.67
N GLU A 264 1.51 -8.05 -1.23
CA GLU A 264 0.91 -9.36 -0.96
C GLU A 264 0.11 -9.34 0.34
N LEU A 265 -1.15 -9.76 0.24
CA LEU A 265 -2.09 -9.94 1.34
C LEU A 265 -2.49 -11.41 1.47
N GLN A 266 -3.12 -11.76 2.60
CA GLN A 266 -3.63 -13.12 2.78
C GLN A 266 -4.73 -13.45 1.76
N SER A 267 -5.56 -12.45 1.43
CA SER A 267 -6.74 -12.59 0.57
C SER A 267 -6.53 -12.20 -0.90
N GLY A 268 -5.35 -11.74 -1.29
CA GLY A 268 -5.02 -11.37 -2.67
C GLY A 268 -3.83 -10.42 -2.79
N GLN A 269 -3.83 -9.60 -3.84
CA GLN A 269 -2.78 -8.63 -4.14
C GLN A 269 -3.36 -7.21 -4.17
N TRP A 270 -2.84 -6.33 -3.34
CA TRP A 270 -3.14 -4.89 -3.37
C TRP A 270 -2.21 -4.21 -4.38
N ILE A 271 -2.79 -3.57 -5.39
CA ILE A 271 -2.09 -3.00 -6.54
C ILE A 271 -2.33 -1.49 -6.54
N GLU A 272 -1.25 -0.70 -6.58
CA GLU A 272 -1.29 0.77 -6.67
C GLU A 272 -0.62 1.23 -7.97
N LEU A 273 -1.33 2.06 -8.73
CA LEU A 273 -0.88 2.62 -9.99
C LEU A 273 -0.27 4.00 -9.78
N GLY A 274 1.04 4.07 -9.61
CA GLY A 274 1.74 5.31 -9.27
C GLY A 274 1.76 5.59 -7.77
N GLU A 275 2.32 6.74 -7.39
CA GLU A 275 2.52 7.11 -5.98
C GLU A 275 1.25 7.65 -5.30
N GLN A 276 0.27 8.08 -6.10
CA GLN A 276 -0.93 8.77 -5.62
C GLN A 276 -2.08 8.66 -6.64
N PRO A 277 -3.35 8.85 -6.23
CA PRO A 277 -4.46 8.90 -7.17
C PRO A 277 -4.36 10.13 -8.08
N GLU A 278 -4.84 10.00 -9.31
CA GLU A 278 -4.87 11.08 -10.30
C GLU A 278 -6.19 11.08 -11.08
N LEU A 279 -6.65 12.26 -11.50
CA LEU A 279 -7.86 12.41 -12.32
C LEU A 279 -7.60 12.18 -13.82
N TYR A 280 -6.33 12.15 -14.26
CA TYR A 280 -5.92 11.94 -15.65
C TYR A 280 -6.73 12.79 -16.66
N PRO A 281 -6.45 14.11 -16.75
CA PRO A 281 -7.09 14.98 -17.72
C PRO A 281 -6.96 14.43 -19.14
N VAL A 282 -8.06 14.40 -19.89
CA VAL A 282 -8.10 13.77 -21.22
C VAL A 282 -7.12 14.43 -22.19
N GLU A 283 -6.86 15.72 -22.06
CA GLU A 283 -5.87 16.41 -22.90
C GLU A 283 -4.42 15.95 -22.68
N GLN A 284 -4.15 15.14 -21.66
CA GLN A 284 -2.84 14.52 -21.40
C GLN A 284 -2.72 13.12 -22.04
N GLY A 285 -3.79 12.63 -22.66
CA GLY A 285 -3.85 11.32 -23.28
C GLY A 285 -4.27 10.21 -22.31
N VAL A 286 -4.46 9.01 -22.85
CA VAL A 286 -4.91 7.86 -22.07
C VAL A 286 -3.79 7.40 -21.12
N PRO A 287 -4.06 7.23 -19.82
CA PRO A 287 -3.00 6.96 -18.85
C PRO A 287 -2.47 5.52 -18.97
N GLU A 288 -1.14 5.38 -19.03
CA GLU A 288 -0.44 4.12 -19.27
C GLU A 288 -0.71 3.07 -18.18
N LEU A 289 -0.62 3.44 -16.89
CA LEU A 289 -0.75 2.47 -15.79
C LEU A 289 -2.17 1.88 -15.70
N PRO A 290 -3.26 2.67 -15.78
CA PRO A 290 -4.61 2.12 -15.88
C PRO A 290 -4.81 1.27 -17.13
N MET A 291 -4.24 1.61 -18.29
CA MET A 291 -4.29 0.76 -19.48
C MET A 291 -3.64 -0.60 -19.26
N LEU A 292 -2.45 -0.62 -18.65
CA LEU A 292 -1.71 -1.86 -18.37
C LEU A 292 -2.50 -2.77 -17.43
N LEU A 293 -3.02 -2.24 -16.33
CA LEU A 293 -3.85 -3.01 -15.40
C LEU A 293 -5.17 -3.45 -16.06
N ASN A 294 -5.87 -2.56 -16.75
CA ASN A 294 -7.13 -2.89 -17.41
C ASN A 294 -6.96 -4.01 -18.46
N LYS A 295 -5.84 -4.05 -19.19
CA LYS A 295 -5.53 -5.15 -20.12
C LYS A 295 -5.48 -6.51 -19.41
N LEU A 296 -4.87 -6.57 -18.22
CA LEU A 296 -4.82 -7.79 -17.41
C LEU A 296 -6.22 -8.19 -16.92
N LEU A 297 -7.02 -7.20 -16.50
CA LEU A 297 -8.32 -7.38 -15.86
C LEU A 297 -9.48 -7.62 -16.84
N LYS A 298 -9.31 -7.27 -18.13
CA LYS A 298 -10.35 -7.36 -19.17
C LYS A 298 -11.13 -8.69 -19.19
N PRO A 299 -10.51 -9.88 -19.04
CA PRO A 299 -11.26 -11.15 -19.09
C PRO A 299 -12.28 -11.34 -17.95
N ILE A 300 -12.15 -10.62 -16.84
CA ILE A 300 -13.07 -10.71 -15.68
C ILE A 300 -13.84 -9.41 -15.43
N ARG A 301 -13.69 -8.41 -16.32
CA ARG A 301 -14.39 -7.13 -16.22
C ARG A 301 -15.87 -7.31 -16.55
N TYR A 302 -16.74 -6.66 -15.77
CA TYR A 302 -18.17 -6.62 -16.07
C TYR A 302 -18.48 -5.39 -16.95
N ASP A 303 -18.49 -5.57 -18.27
CA ASP A 303 -18.72 -4.48 -19.23
C ASP A 303 -20.13 -3.90 -19.17
N ASP A 304 -21.10 -4.69 -18.71
CA ASP A 304 -22.52 -4.32 -18.61
C ASP A 304 -22.87 -3.70 -17.25
N LEU A 305 -21.87 -3.27 -16.45
CA LEU A 305 -22.12 -2.57 -15.18
C LEU A 305 -22.90 -1.29 -15.44
N GLY A 306 -24.15 -1.24 -14.96
CA GLY A 306 -25.00 -0.07 -15.09
C GLY A 306 -24.50 1.06 -14.20
N LEU A 307 -23.95 2.12 -14.79
CA LEU A 307 -23.57 3.34 -14.05
C LEU A 307 -24.76 4.29 -13.85
N LEU A 308 -25.98 3.75 -14.02
CA LEU A 308 -27.24 4.44 -13.86
C LEU A 308 -27.48 4.69 -12.37
N GLY A 309 -27.10 5.84 -11.83
CA GLY A 309 -27.47 6.18 -10.46
C GLY A 309 -28.97 6.52 -10.34
N PHE A 310 -29.43 7.43 -11.19
CA PHE A 310 -30.81 7.90 -11.30
C PHE A 310 -31.13 8.08 -12.79
N GLY A 311 -32.25 7.49 -13.25
CA GLY A 311 -32.65 7.55 -14.65
C GLY A 311 -33.00 8.98 -15.09
N GLN A 312 -32.56 9.35 -16.29
CA GLN A 312 -33.02 10.56 -16.97
C GLN A 312 -34.47 10.35 -17.43
N TRP A 313 -35.32 11.35 -17.21
CA TRP A 313 -36.71 11.35 -17.70
C TRP A 313 -36.82 12.19 -18.98
N ASP A 314 -37.87 11.97 -19.78
CA ASP A 314 -38.07 12.67 -21.04
C ASP A 314 -38.20 14.19 -20.86
N GLY A 315 -37.23 14.94 -21.38
CA GLY A 315 -37.17 16.40 -21.25
C GLY A 315 -36.34 16.89 -20.06
N ASP A 316 -35.63 16.01 -19.34
CA ASP A 316 -34.65 16.43 -18.35
C ASP A 316 -33.46 17.14 -19.04
N PRO A 317 -33.16 18.40 -18.71
CA PRO A 317 -32.03 19.12 -19.28
C PRO A 317 -30.66 18.61 -18.78
N ASN A 318 -30.64 17.72 -17.77
CA ASN A 318 -29.42 17.21 -17.15
C ASN A 318 -29.04 15.84 -17.71
N GLU A 319 -27.96 15.80 -18.49
CA GLU A 319 -27.41 14.56 -19.02
C GLU A 319 -26.89 13.64 -17.91
N ARG A 320 -27.18 12.35 -18.03
CA ARG A 320 -26.68 11.30 -17.14
C ARG A 320 -26.14 10.15 -17.97
N PHE A 321 -25.40 9.26 -17.33
CA PHE A 321 -24.98 8.03 -17.99
C PHE A 321 -26.20 7.26 -18.52
N THR A 322 -26.10 6.84 -19.78
CA THR A 322 -26.96 5.83 -20.38
C THR A 322 -26.26 4.46 -20.31
N ASP A 323 -26.95 3.38 -20.65
CA ASP A 323 -26.31 2.06 -20.77
C ASP A 323 -25.19 2.07 -21.81
N ALA A 324 -25.39 2.77 -22.93
CA ALA A 324 -24.38 2.90 -23.98
C ALA A 324 -23.15 3.67 -23.47
N ASP A 325 -23.35 4.80 -22.78
CA ASP A 325 -22.26 5.55 -22.17
C ASP A 325 -21.55 4.74 -21.09
N SER A 326 -22.29 3.96 -20.31
CA SER A 326 -21.72 3.09 -19.26
C SER A 326 -20.75 2.07 -19.87
N ARG A 327 -21.14 1.37 -20.93
CA ARG A 327 -20.26 0.42 -21.62
C ARG A 327 -19.00 1.09 -22.20
N ARG A 328 -19.16 2.26 -22.82
CA ARG A 328 -18.03 3.03 -23.36
C ARG A 328 -17.09 3.51 -22.25
N TRP A 329 -17.63 3.90 -21.11
CA TRP A 329 -16.88 4.30 -19.93
C TRP A 329 -16.11 3.12 -19.30
N MET A 330 -16.75 1.96 -19.19
CA MET A 330 -16.13 0.73 -18.70
C MET A 330 -14.99 0.27 -19.60
N SER A 331 -15.04 0.53 -20.90
CA SER A 331 -13.97 0.24 -21.85
C SER A 331 -12.98 1.40 -22.07
N ARG A 332 -13.05 2.52 -21.33
CA ARG A 332 -12.23 3.74 -21.61
C ARG A 332 -10.72 3.53 -21.69
N PHE A 333 -10.21 2.49 -21.03
CA PHE A 333 -8.80 2.09 -21.02
C PHE A 333 -8.45 0.98 -22.03
N ASP A 334 -9.40 0.52 -22.83
CA ASP A 334 -9.16 -0.44 -23.90
C ASP A 334 -8.41 0.22 -25.06
N ALA A 335 -7.56 -0.55 -25.76
CA ALA A 335 -6.80 -0.04 -26.90
C ALA A 335 -7.72 0.45 -28.04
N ASP A 336 -8.88 -0.18 -28.20
CA ASP A 336 -9.90 0.10 -29.21
C ASP A 336 -11.05 0.98 -28.71
N SER A 337 -10.93 1.55 -27.51
CA SER A 337 -11.94 2.46 -26.97
C SER A 337 -12.09 3.73 -27.80
N ASP A 338 -13.30 4.28 -27.83
CA ASP A 338 -13.61 5.57 -28.45
C ASP A 338 -13.85 6.69 -27.43
N TRP A 339 -13.67 6.43 -26.13
CA TRP A 339 -13.92 7.42 -25.09
C TRP A 339 -12.82 8.49 -24.99
N PRO A 340 -13.17 9.79 -24.82
CA PRO A 340 -14.53 10.33 -24.88
C PRO A 340 -15.05 10.48 -26.31
N THR A 341 -14.16 10.83 -27.24
CA THR A 341 -14.38 10.75 -28.69
C THR A 341 -13.10 10.32 -29.38
N PRO A 342 -13.17 9.72 -30.59
CA PRO A 342 -11.99 9.38 -31.38
C PRO A 342 -11.06 10.58 -31.69
N ALA A 343 -11.61 11.80 -31.75
CA ALA A 343 -10.84 13.01 -32.07
C ALA A 343 -10.00 13.50 -30.88
N MET A 344 -10.48 13.30 -29.65
CA MET A 344 -9.79 13.71 -28.43
C MET A 344 -8.88 12.62 -27.89
N ARG A 345 -9.15 11.36 -28.22
CA ARG A 345 -8.40 10.22 -27.70
C ARG A 345 -7.04 10.11 -28.39
N PHE A 346 -5.97 10.10 -27.61
CA PHE A 346 -4.64 9.75 -28.06
C PHE A 346 -3.85 9.08 -26.94
N ILE A 347 -2.88 8.24 -27.31
CA ILE A 347 -1.89 7.70 -26.37
C ILE A 347 -0.70 8.64 -26.42
N ALA A 348 -0.45 9.35 -25.33
CA ALA A 348 0.74 10.19 -25.23
C ALA A 348 2.00 9.29 -25.32
N PRO A 349 3.06 9.71 -26.01
CA PRO A 349 4.33 9.02 -25.90
C PRO A 349 4.75 9.04 -24.43
N SER A 350 5.19 7.90 -23.88
CA SER A 350 5.71 7.88 -22.51
C SER A 350 6.73 9.02 -22.36
N PRO A 351 6.60 9.87 -21.32
CA PRO A 351 7.54 10.95 -21.13
C PRO A 351 8.94 10.35 -21.14
N MET A 352 9.79 10.82 -22.05
CA MET A 352 11.21 10.47 -22.09
C MET A 352 11.72 10.52 -20.64
N PRO A 353 12.43 9.50 -20.14
CA PRO A 353 12.82 9.46 -18.75
C PRO A 353 13.58 10.75 -18.44
N SER A 354 12.92 11.69 -17.75
CA SER A 354 13.65 12.73 -17.07
C SER A 354 14.60 12.00 -16.14
N ALA A 355 15.82 12.49 -15.99
CA ALA A 355 16.86 11.85 -15.17
C ALA A 355 16.52 11.82 -13.66
N GLN A 356 15.24 11.82 -13.29
CA GLN A 356 14.77 11.25 -12.04
C GLN A 356 14.95 9.73 -12.17
N THR A 357 16.01 9.23 -11.55
CA THR A 357 16.17 7.82 -11.22
C THR A 357 14.91 7.31 -10.53
N SER A 358 13.96 6.77 -11.28
CA SER A 358 12.81 6.05 -10.74
C SER A 358 13.37 4.76 -10.14
N THR A 359 13.71 4.80 -8.84
CA THR A 359 13.95 3.58 -8.09
C THR A 359 12.70 2.71 -8.25
N PRO A 360 12.82 1.47 -8.77
CA PRO A 360 11.67 0.59 -8.91
C PRO A 360 10.96 0.47 -7.55
N MET A 361 9.64 0.46 -7.51
CA MET A 361 8.98 0.21 -6.22
C MET A 361 9.31 -1.21 -5.72
N PRO A 362 9.73 -1.36 -4.46
CA PRO A 362 10.12 -2.66 -3.92
C PRO A 362 8.88 -3.53 -3.69
N LEU A 363 9.04 -4.84 -3.90
CA LEU A 363 8.04 -5.83 -3.54
C LEU A 363 7.75 -5.76 -2.03
N ARG A 364 6.47 -5.74 -1.66
CA ARG A 364 6.03 -5.68 -0.26
C ARG A 364 5.13 -6.87 0.09
N MET A 365 5.19 -7.28 1.34
CA MET A 365 4.36 -8.35 1.89
C MET A 365 3.93 -8.01 3.32
N VAL A 366 2.68 -8.32 3.66
CA VAL A 366 2.18 -8.20 5.03
C VAL A 366 2.65 -9.39 5.88
N ALA A 367 3.00 -9.16 7.15
CA ALA A 367 3.34 -10.23 8.08
C ALA A 367 2.23 -11.29 8.18
N GLY A 368 2.61 -12.54 8.44
CA GLY A 368 1.72 -13.70 8.41
C GLY A 368 1.47 -14.28 7.01
N THR A 369 1.93 -13.60 5.93
CA THR A 369 1.89 -14.17 4.57
C THR A 369 3.14 -15.00 4.28
N ALA A 370 3.01 -16.00 3.40
CA ALA A 370 4.12 -16.81 2.93
C ALA A 370 4.97 -16.05 1.91
N CYS A 371 6.28 -16.10 2.07
CA CYS A 371 7.25 -15.48 1.18
C CYS A 371 7.11 -15.99 -0.25
N ILE A 372 6.72 -15.11 -1.18
CA ILE A 372 6.57 -15.49 -2.59
C ILE A 372 7.92 -15.62 -3.31
N GLN A 373 8.97 -14.97 -2.79
CA GLN A 373 10.29 -14.95 -3.39
C GLN A 373 11.40 -14.93 -2.36
N ALA A 374 12.27 -15.95 -2.40
CA ALA A 374 13.43 -16.02 -1.53
C ALA A 374 14.34 -14.79 -1.69
N GLY A 375 14.93 -14.32 -0.59
CA GLY A 375 15.79 -13.15 -0.60
C GLY A 375 15.94 -12.48 0.76
N TRP A 376 16.60 -11.33 0.78
CA TRP A 376 16.70 -10.43 1.93
C TRP A 376 15.53 -9.45 1.96
N TRP A 377 14.93 -9.32 3.12
CA TRP A 377 13.78 -8.47 3.39
C TRP A 377 13.99 -7.71 4.67
N LEU A 378 13.39 -6.53 4.78
CA LEU A 378 13.45 -5.66 5.95
C LEU A 378 12.09 -5.02 6.21
N VAL A 379 11.87 -4.52 7.42
CA VAL A 379 10.70 -3.68 7.73
C VAL A 379 11.15 -2.22 7.65
N PRO A 380 10.59 -1.42 6.73
CA PRO A 380 10.97 -0.01 6.59
C PRO A 380 10.83 0.76 7.90
N GLY A 381 11.81 1.61 8.23
CA GLY A 381 11.81 2.41 9.45
C GLY A 381 12.14 1.66 10.74
N GLN A 382 12.36 0.34 10.70
CA GLN A 382 12.77 -0.45 11.87
C GLN A 382 14.20 -0.98 11.71
N ALA A 383 15.07 -0.60 12.65
CA ALA A 383 16.45 -1.06 12.69
C ALA A 383 16.54 -2.58 12.96
N GLU A 384 17.59 -3.22 12.44
CA GLU A 384 17.92 -4.63 12.73
C GLU A 384 16.86 -5.67 12.33
N THR A 385 15.93 -5.30 11.44
CA THR A 385 14.88 -6.22 10.96
C THR A 385 15.31 -7.06 9.75
N ARG A 386 16.34 -6.60 9.03
CA ARG A 386 16.82 -7.20 7.78
C ARG A 386 17.23 -8.66 7.94
N ARG A 387 16.56 -9.57 7.25
CA ARG A 387 16.83 -11.02 7.30
C ARG A 387 16.50 -11.73 5.98
N ALA A 388 17.07 -12.91 5.80
CA ALA A 388 16.77 -13.76 4.65
C ALA A 388 15.53 -14.62 4.90
N PHE A 389 14.68 -14.76 3.88
CA PHE A 389 13.55 -15.68 3.86
C PHE A 389 13.67 -16.65 2.69
N LYS A 390 13.21 -17.89 2.89
CA LYS A 390 12.99 -18.86 1.80
C LYS A 390 11.60 -18.67 1.20
N GLN A 391 11.44 -19.04 -0.07
CA GLN A 391 10.10 -19.10 -0.67
C GLN A 391 9.22 -20.09 0.12
N GLY A 392 7.99 -19.69 0.42
CA GLY A 392 7.03 -20.40 1.25
C GLY A 392 7.18 -20.18 2.76
N GLU A 393 8.24 -19.51 3.22
CA GLU A 393 8.45 -19.20 4.64
C GLU A 393 7.48 -18.10 5.11
N ILE A 394 6.81 -18.29 6.24
CA ILE A 394 5.89 -17.29 6.80
C ILE A 394 6.70 -16.12 7.36
N MET A 395 6.40 -14.91 6.89
CA MET A 395 7.04 -13.70 7.42
C MET A 395 6.46 -13.35 8.79
N PRO A 396 7.28 -13.21 9.84
CA PRO A 396 6.80 -13.02 11.18
C PRO A 396 6.30 -11.58 11.41
N ASP A 397 5.42 -11.43 12.38
CA ASP A 397 5.17 -10.16 13.03
C ASP A 397 6.36 -9.82 13.94
N LEU A 398 6.79 -8.56 13.94
CA LEU A 398 7.95 -8.10 14.71
C LEU A 398 7.56 -7.43 16.04
N ASN A 399 6.28 -7.11 16.27
CA ASN A 399 5.82 -6.42 17.48
C ASN A 399 4.66 -7.13 18.17
N ALA A 400 4.95 -7.94 19.19
CA ALA A 400 3.93 -8.46 20.10
C ALA A 400 3.44 -7.42 21.15
N ALA A 401 4.04 -6.21 21.19
CA ALA A 401 3.80 -5.21 22.24
C ALA A 401 2.75 -4.14 21.89
N SER A 402 2.41 -3.96 20.61
CA SER A 402 1.31 -3.11 20.15
C SER A 402 0.55 -3.85 19.05
N THR A 403 -0.55 -4.50 19.40
CA THR A 403 -1.37 -5.34 18.52
C THR A 403 -2.04 -4.60 17.35
N ASP A 404 -1.77 -3.30 17.20
CA ASP A 404 -2.49 -2.39 16.31
C ASP A 404 -1.66 -1.83 15.15
N ASP A 405 -0.41 -2.28 14.91
CA ASP A 405 0.41 -1.82 13.77
C ASP A 405 0.66 -2.96 12.77
N LEU A 406 0.36 -2.72 11.48
CA LEU A 406 0.50 -3.72 10.44
C LEU A 406 1.97 -3.81 10.04
N VAL A 407 2.63 -4.93 10.31
CA VAL A 407 4.02 -5.13 9.87
C VAL A 407 4.05 -5.45 8.38
N THR A 408 4.67 -4.57 7.59
CA THR A 408 4.91 -4.76 6.16
C THR A 408 6.39 -4.97 5.91
N TRP A 409 6.73 -6.16 5.41
CA TRP A 409 8.05 -6.52 4.93
C TRP A 409 8.26 -5.99 3.53
N GLN A 410 9.42 -5.40 3.29
CA GLN A 410 9.86 -4.90 2.01
C GLN A 410 11.07 -5.70 1.55
N ARG A 411 11.04 -6.19 0.31
CA ARG A 411 12.20 -6.85 -0.28
C ARG A 411 13.31 -5.83 -0.44
N ASP A 412 14.48 -6.14 0.10
CA ASP A 412 15.63 -5.25 -0.01
C ASP A 412 16.13 -5.21 -1.47
N PHE A 413 16.54 -4.05 -1.95
CA PHE A 413 17.23 -3.98 -3.24
C PHE A 413 18.62 -4.61 -3.14
N ASP A 414 19.28 -4.44 -1.99
CA ASP A 414 20.51 -5.15 -1.69
C ASP A 414 20.17 -6.58 -1.23
N GLN A 415 20.55 -7.56 -2.05
CA GLN A 415 20.37 -8.98 -1.74
C GLN A 415 21.66 -9.62 -1.20
N THR A 416 22.65 -8.81 -0.85
CA THR A 416 23.91 -9.28 -0.28
C THR A 416 23.72 -9.66 1.20
N PRO A 417 24.16 -10.85 1.64
CA PRO A 417 24.18 -11.18 3.07
C PRO A 417 24.94 -10.13 3.89
N PRO A 418 24.50 -9.81 5.12
CA PRO A 418 25.25 -8.92 6.00
C PRO A 418 26.65 -9.50 6.25
N GLU A 419 27.65 -8.62 6.31
CA GLU A 419 29.03 -9.04 6.56
C GLU A 419 29.08 -9.79 7.90
N PRO A 420 29.66 -11.00 7.98
CA PRO A 420 29.71 -11.74 9.24
C PRO A 420 30.41 -10.93 10.34
N ALA A 421 30.01 -11.06 11.60
CA ALA A 421 30.59 -10.26 12.68
C ALA A 421 32.13 -10.44 12.75
N ARG A 422 32.85 -9.33 12.91
CA ARG A 422 34.31 -9.34 13.13
C ARG A 422 34.70 -9.45 14.60
N TYR A 423 33.72 -9.50 15.50
CA TYR A 423 33.92 -9.66 16.93
C TYR A 423 33.01 -10.76 17.44
N ALA A 424 33.52 -11.58 18.35
CA ALA A 424 32.76 -12.64 19.02
C ALA A 424 33.42 -12.97 20.37
N ASN A 425 32.67 -13.51 21.32
CA ASN A 425 33.20 -13.88 22.63
C ASN A 425 33.69 -15.33 22.64
N THR A 426 34.50 -15.69 23.64
CA THR A 426 34.78 -17.09 23.95
C THR A 426 33.50 -17.93 24.00
N HIS A 427 33.55 -19.13 23.43
CA HIS A 427 32.45 -20.09 23.23
C HIS A 427 31.42 -19.72 22.15
N ASP A 428 31.39 -18.49 21.67
CA ASP A 428 30.57 -18.15 20.50
C ASP A 428 31.13 -18.89 19.27
N PRO A 429 30.28 -19.44 18.39
CA PRO A 429 30.72 -20.03 17.13
C PRO A 429 31.35 -18.94 16.26
N ALA A 430 32.57 -19.17 15.75
CA ALA A 430 33.29 -18.19 14.95
C ALA A 430 32.49 -17.79 13.69
N PRO A 431 32.05 -16.51 13.56
CA PRO A 431 31.30 -16.04 12.39
C PRO A 431 32.11 -16.06 11.08
N ARG A 432 33.43 -16.21 11.19
CA ARG A 432 34.39 -16.20 10.09
C ARG A 432 35.47 -17.24 10.34
N ALA A 433 35.85 -17.97 9.30
CA ALA A 433 37.08 -18.76 9.33
C ALA A 433 38.30 -17.83 9.26
N GLY A 434 39.40 -18.20 9.91
CA GLY A 434 40.66 -17.48 9.86
C GLY A 434 41.18 -17.06 11.23
N ARG A 435 42.03 -16.03 11.26
CA ARG A 435 42.79 -15.65 12.44
C ARG A 435 41.99 -14.70 13.34
N TRP A 436 41.73 -15.13 14.56
CA TRP A 436 41.11 -14.34 15.62
C TRP A 436 42.15 -13.91 16.64
N GLU A 437 42.20 -12.63 16.97
CA GLU A 437 43.10 -12.03 17.98
C GLU A 437 42.29 -11.65 19.22
N VAL A 438 42.86 -11.75 20.43
CA VAL A 438 42.21 -11.22 21.64
C VAL A 438 42.20 -9.69 21.56
N GLU A 439 41.04 -9.07 21.76
CA GLU A 439 40.84 -7.62 21.55
C GLU A 439 41.81 -6.77 22.37
N ASN A 440 42.04 -7.17 23.63
CA ASN A 440 42.91 -6.47 24.57
C ASN A 440 44.37 -6.97 24.55
N ASP A 441 44.67 -8.04 23.81
CA ASP A 441 46.04 -8.54 23.63
C ASP A 441 46.20 -9.21 22.25
N ARG A 442 46.60 -8.40 21.27
CA ARG A 442 46.73 -8.82 19.87
C ARG A 442 47.86 -9.82 19.61
N PHE A 443 48.73 -10.09 20.61
CA PHE A 443 49.73 -11.16 20.49
C PHE A 443 49.14 -12.54 20.64
N ILE A 444 47.95 -12.64 21.25
CA ILE A 444 47.22 -13.88 21.41
C ILE A 444 46.30 -14.06 20.22
N ALA A 445 46.64 -15.00 19.35
CA ALA A 445 45.87 -15.31 18.16
C ALA A 445 45.59 -16.81 18.00
N ARG A 446 44.45 -17.13 17.39
CA ARG A 446 44.05 -18.49 17.03
C ARG A 446 43.44 -18.50 15.64
N ASP A 447 43.89 -19.44 14.81
CA ASP A 447 43.20 -19.76 13.57
C ASP A 447 42.06 -20.73 13.89
N VAL A 448 40.85 -20.36 13.50
CA VAL A 448 39.60 -21.04 13.85
C VAL A 448 38.80 -21.25 12.57
N GLN A 449 38.17 -22.41 12.42
CA GLN A 449 37.30 -22.70 11.28
C GLN A 449 35.95 -21.99 11.43
N LEU A 450 35.21 -21.86 10.32
CA LEU A 450 33.86 -21.30 10.37
C LEU A 450 32.99 -22.12 11.34
N SER A 451 32.29 -21.42 12.24
CA SER A 451 31.42 -21.99 13.29
C SER A 451 32.13 -22.80 14.39
N GLU A 452 33.45 -22.89 14.39
CA GLU A 452 34.19 -23.48 15.51
C GLU A 452 34.12 -22.54 16.73
N PRO A 453 33.79 -23.02 17.94
CA PRO A 453 33.71 -22.19 19.13
C PRO A 453 35.04 -21.51 19.46
N LEU A 454 35.01 -20.20 19.70
CA LEU A 454 36.23 -19.47 20.06
C LEU A 454 36.77 -19.93 21.42
N PRO A 455 38.07 -20.20 21.54
CA PRO A 455 38.63 -20.77 22.76
C PRO A 455 38.66 -19.78 23.92
N ALA A 456 38.70 -20.31 25.14
CA ALA A 456 39.04 -19.52 26.32
C ALA A 456 40.55 -19.21 26.31
N HIS A 457 40.92 -18.02 26.77
CA HIS A 457 42.31 -17.67 26.99
C HIS A 457 42.60 -17.70 28.49
N GLU A 458 43.55 -18.54 28.92
CA GLU A 458 43.91 -18.73 30.34
C GLU A 458 42.71 -19.03 31.25
N GLY A 459 41.72 -19.78 30.74
CA GLY A 459 40.49 -20.12 31.46
C GLY A 459 39.51 -18.95 31.64
N ARG A 460 39.75 -17.80 31.00
CA ARG A 460 38.88 -16.63 31.04
C ARG A 460 38.12 -16.45 29.73
N VAL A 461 36.91 -15.91 29.84
CA VAL A 461 36.11 -15.42 28.71
C VAL A 461 36.74 -14.13 28.22
N VAL A 462 37.12 -14.10 26.94
CA VAL A 462 37.71 -12.93 26.29
C VAL A 462 36.94 -12.60 25.03
N ARG A 463 37.02 -11.33 24.59
CA ARG A 463 36.48 -10.91 23.31
C ARG A 463 37.55 -11.07 22.24
N TRP A 464 37.17 -11.73 21.16
CA TRP A 464 38.03 -11.96 20.00
C TRP A 464 37.65 -11.02 18.86
N HIS A 465 38.65 -10.62 18.10
CA HIS A 465 38.54 -9.80 16.90
C HIS A 465 39.12 -10.57 15.70
N TRP A 466 38.33 -10.72 14.65
CA TRP A 466 38.74 -11.40 13.41
C TRP A 466 39.65 -10.50 12.58
N THR A 467 40.74 -11.07 12.10
CA THR A 467 41.78 -10.40 11.32
C THR A 467 42.11 -11.20 10.07
N VAL A 468 42.52 -10.51 9.00
CA VAL A 468 42.93 -11.14 7.75
C VAL A 468 44.31 -11.79 7.94
N SER A 469 44.41 -13.11 7.77
CA SER A 469 45.68 -13.82 7.89
C SER A 469 46.60 -13.54 6.69
N GLY A 470 47.92 -13.57 6.93
CA GLY A 470 48.93 -13.53 5.86
C GLY A 470 49.72 -12.23 5.68
N MET A 471 49.46 -11.19 6.48
CA MET A 471 50.19 -9.92 6.38
C MET A 471 50.59 -9.37 7.76
N ARG A 472 50.79 -10.22 8.77
CA ARG A 472 51.15 -9.81 10.13
C ARG A 472 52.33 -10.60 10.71
N ALA A 473 53.20 -9.96 11.49
CA ALA A 473 54.30 -10.61 12.20
C ALA A 473 54.62 -9.90 13.53
N ASN A 474 55.02 -10.65 14.56
CA ASN A 474 55.34 -10.08 15.87
C ASN A 474 56.83 -9.72 15.97
N SER A 475 57.17 -8.67 16.72
CA SER A 475 58.58 -8.38 17.05
C SER A 475 59.29 -9.61 17.60
N GLY A 476 60.46 -9.92 17.03
CA GLY A 476 61.28 -11.08 17.35
C GLY A 476 60.99 -12.34 16.53
N GLN A 477 59.99 -12.33 15.64
CA GLN A 477 59.79 -13.40 14.65
C GLN A 477 60.54 -13.07 13.34
N PRO A 478 60.99 -14.07 12.57
CA PRO A 478 61.51 -13.83 11.22
C PRO A 478 60.44 -13.19 10.33
N CYS A 479 60.81 -12.18 9.56
CA CYS A 479 59.93 -11.50 8.62
C CYS A 479 59.44 -12.48 7.54
N PRO A 480 58.12 -12.71 7.42
CA PRO A 480 57.58 -13.70 6.49
C PRO A 480 57.58 -13.24 5.03
N TYR A 481 57.56 -11.92 4.78
CA TYR A 481 57.53 -11.33 3.45
C TYR A 481 58.38 -10.06 3.41
N PRO A 482 59.26 -9.89 2.41
CA PRO A 482 60.00 -8.65 2.28
C PRO A 482 59.05 -7.50 1.92
N GLY A 483 59.36 -6.28 2.34
CA GLY A 483 58.60 -5.08 1.97
C GLY A 483 58.34 -4.14 3.13
N ALA A 484 57.39 -3.21 2.96
CA ALA A 484 57.04 -2.25 3.99
C ALA A 484 56.15 -2.89 5.05
N TRP A 485 56.45 -2.61 6.31
CA TRP A 485 55.71 -3.04 7.48
C TRP A 485 55.42 -1.83 8.37
N VAL A 486 54.26 -1.79 9.02
CA VAL A 486 53.88 -0.72 9.94
C VAL A 486 53.21 -1.28 11.18
N CYS A 487 53.39 -0.62 12.32
CA CYS A 487 52.61 -0.88 13.52
C CYS A 487 51.50 0.18 13.63
N GLU A 488 50.24 -0.26 13.47
CA GLU A 488 49.06 0.63 13.40
C GLU A 488 48.89 1.54 14.63
N TYR A 489 49.34 1.08 15.81
CA TYR A 489 49.17 1.80 17.08
C TYR A 489 50.44 2.54 17.54
N LYS A 490 51.49 2.56 16.72
CA LYS A 490 52.69 3.38 16.93
C LYS A 490 52.93 4.24 15.69
N PRO A 491 52.44 5.50 15.67
CA PRO A 491 52.63 6.41 14.54
C PRO A 491 54.11 6.56 14.17
N GLY A 492 54.43 6.57 12.86
CA GLY A 492 55.81 6.69 12.37
C GLY A 492 56.63 5.40 12.43
N SER A 493 56.04 4.26 12.77
CA SER A 493 56.71 2.96 12.86
C SER A 493 56.99 2.28 11.51
N LYS A 494 56.64 2.90 10.37
CA LYS A 494 56.78 2.28 9.05
C LYS A 494 58.26 1.96 8.77
N GLN A 495 58.55 0.71 8.42
CA GLN A 495 59.89 0.22 8.11
C GLN A 495 59.86 -0.79 6.98
N VAL A 496 60.86 -0.76 6.11
CA VAL A 496 61.07 -1.82 5.11
C VAL A 496 61.93 -2.90 5.75
N ILE A 497 61.44 -4.14 5.74
CA ILE A 497 62.09 -5.28 6.39
C ILE A 497 62.27 -6.37 5.36
N GLU A 498 63.48 -6.93 5.27
CA GLU A 498 63.81 -8.02 4.36
C GLU A 498 63.32 -9.37 4.89
N HIS A 499 63.06 -10.30 3.98
CA HIS A 499 62.62 -11.66 4.32
C HIS A 499 63.60 -12.36 5.28
N GLY A 500 63.06 -12.96 6.34
CA GLY A 500 63.83 -13.70 7.34
C GLY A 500 64.49 -12.83 8.42
N VAL A 501 64.55 -11.51 8.26
CA VAL A 501 65.06 -10.59 9.30
C VAL A 501 64.11 -10.57 10.49
N LEU A 502 64.63 -10.57 11.71
CA LEU A 502 63.79 -10.49 12.90
C LEU A 502 63.03 -9.16 12.94
N MET A 503 61.71 -9.24 13.09
CA MET A 503 60.84 -8.07 13.17
C MET A 503 61.25 -7.20 14.36
N PRO A 504 61.52 -5.90 14.18
CA PRO A 504 62.12 -5.07 15.21
C PRO A 504 61.10 -4.65 16.29
N THR A 505 61.60 -4.19 17.42
CA THR A 505 60.81 -3.48 18.45
C THR A 505 60.70 -2.01 18.10
N VAL A 506 59.58 -1.36 18.44
CA VAL A 506 59.39 0.08 18.24
C VAL A 506 59.50 0.77 19.59
N GLY A 507 60.51 1.63 19.78
CA GLY A 507 60.73 2.32 21.06
C GLY A 507 61.06 1.39 22.23
N GLY A 508 61.65 0.21 21.96
CA GLY A 508 61.96 -0.81 22.98
C GLY A 508 60.78 -1.75 23.30
N GLU A 509 59.60 -1.52 22.74
CA GLU A 509 58.42 -2.36 22.97
C GLU A 509 58.23 -3.37 21.83
N ARG A 510 57.79 -4.58 22.17
CA ARG A 510 57.34 -5.57 21.18
C ARG A 510 56.03 -5.07 20.57
N VAL A 511 55.94 -5.17 19.25
CA VAL A 511 54.77 -4.75 18.49
C VAL A 511 54.31 -5.83 17.51
N VAL A 512 53.06 -5.72 17.09
CA VAL A 512 52.51 -6.45 15.95
C VAL A 512 52.70 -5.58 14.71
N TRP A 513 53.38 -6.12 13.71
CA TRP A 513 53.63 -5.48 12.43
C TRP A 513 52.59 -5.94 11.41
N LEU A 514 52.15 -5.00 10.57
CA LEU A 514 51.26 -5.21 9.43
C LEU A 514 52.02 -4.93 8.12
N TRP A 515 52.01 -5.87 7.18
CA TRP A 515 52.63 -5.74 5.88
C TRP A 515 51.79 -4.85 4.98
N MET A 516 52.44 -3.89 4.34
CA MET A 516 51.83 -2.86 3.49
C MET A 516 52.09 -3.10 2.00
N GLY A 517 52.78 -4.18 1.66
CA GLY A 517 53.18 -4.52 0.29
C GLY A 517 54.68 -4.33 0.04
N LEU A 518 55.11 -4.70 -1.17
CA LEU A 518 56.45 -4.40 -1.66
C LEU A 518 56.56 -2.89 -1.93
N GLU A 519 57.61 -2.25 -1.44
CA GLU A 519 57.96 -0.92 -1.93
C GLU A 519 58.81 -1.04 -3.20
N PRO A 520 58.54 -0.22 -4.23
CA PRO A 520 59.38 -0.19 -5.43
C PRO A 520 60.78 0.29 -5.06
N SER A 521 61.80 -0.35 -5.64
CA SER A 521 63.22 0.00 -5.46
C SER A 521 63.59 1.35 -6.02
#